data_AF-A0A7V8VKN2-F1
#
_entry.id   AF-A0A7V8VKN2-F1
#
_cell.length_a   1.000
_cell.length_b   1.000
_cell.length_c   1.000
_cell.angle_alpha   90.00
_cell.angle_beta   90.00
_cell.angle_gamma   90.00
#
_symmetry.space_group_name_H-M   'P 1'
#
loop_
_entity.id
_entity.type
_entity.pdbx_description
1 polymer ?
#
loop_
_entity_poly.entity_id
_entity_poly.type
_entity_poly.pdbx_seq_one_letter_code
_entity_poly.pdbx_strand_id
1 'polypeptide(L)'
;MSIFRISRREELLTRFAPITEKPGTDRRMRAAILRARRSRSVATAFSYQQTFDKAIANLVRAIPVSNEVAEWFRNEKLIPRSKRTWKKTAKNPAVLSAALALAVIAGVVLFIVMERVSEFPGAGTARKMLTIASTTDRTQLDVVEAEAGSLGDFFFMKYRLEHYDVAPEFAGLRTTACRVFDDDEGRRVAQISVREKRMQFFLFPAERDVKEARPREFSGWRFVEQEGWTGAVRVRDGVCFMAAVRGEQKELEPYLAEAVQRAAAGAPER
;
A
#
# COMPACT_ATOMS: atom_id res chain seq x y z
N MET A 1 9.62 -8.47 -47.84
CA MET A 1 8.98 -9.57 -47.10
C MET A 1 7.45 -9.41 -47.15
N SER A 2 6.74 -10.28 -47.88
CA SER A 2 5.28 -10.21 -48.03
C SER A 2 4.58 -10.89 -46.85
N ILE A 3 4.11 -10.12 -45.88
CA ILE A 3 3.54 -10.60 -44.60
C ILE A 3 2.06 -11.07 -44.74
N PHE A 4 1.44 -10.96 -45.92
CA PHE A 4 0.01 -11.24 -46.12
C PHE A 4 -0.27 -12.39 -47.09
N ARG A 5 0.47 -13.50 -46.99
CA ARG A 5 0.06 -14.73 -47.67
C ARG A 5 -1.06 -15.40 -46.89
N ILE A 6 -2.24 -15.48 -47.50
CA ILE A 6 -3.40 -16.22 -46.99
C ILE A 6 -3.07 -17.71 -47.09
N SER A 7 -3.31 -18.46 -46.01
CA SER A 7 -3.13 -19.92 -46.05
C SER A 7 -4.25 -20.58 -46.86
N ARG A 8 -4.00 -21.76 -47.46
CA ARG A 8 -5.05 -22.51 -48.21
C ARG A 8 -6.34 -22.70 -47.39
N ARG A 9 -6.20 -22.91 -46.08
CA ARG A 9 -7.35 -23.08 -45.17
C ARG A 9 -8.12 -21.77 -44.97
N GLU A 10 -7.44 -20.64 -44.89
CA GLU A 10 -8.08 -19.32 -44.80
C GLU A 10 -8.75 -18.93 -46.13
N GLU A 11 -8.15 -19.30 -47.25
CA GLU A 11 -8.77 -19.11 -48.57
C GLU A 11 -10.08 -19.90 -48.69
N LEU A 12 -10.10 -21.16 -48.25
CA LEU A 12 -11.34 -21.94 -48.19
C LEU A 12 -12.40 -21.27 -47.31
N LEU A 13 -12.02 -20.78 -46.13
CA LEU A 13 -12.95 -20.07 -45.24
C LEU A 13 -13.53 -18.81 -45.90
N THR A 14 -12.73 -18.10 -46.71
CA THR A 14 -13.21 -16.88 -47.38
C THR A 14 -14.25 -17.16 -48.46
N ARG A 15 -14.19 -18.34 -49.10
CA ARG A 15 -15.23 -18.80 -50.05
C ARG A 15 -16.56 -19.13 -49.36
N PHE A 16 -16.56 -19.33 -48.05
CA PHE A 16 -17.77 -19.56 -47.26
C PHE A 16 -18.02 -18.42 -46.27
N ALA A 17 -17.56 -17.21 -46.60
CA ALA A 17 -17.77 -16.06 -45.74
C ALA A 17 -19.26 -15.71 -45.65
N PRO A 18 -19.77 -15.38 -44.46
CA PRO A 18 -21.17 -14.99 -44.29
C PRO A 18 -21.46 -13.65 -44.98
N ILE A 19 -22.67 -13.52 -45.50
CA ILE A 19 -23.18 -12.31 -46.18
C ILE A 19 -23.25 -11.11 -45.22
N THR A 20 -23.48 -11.38 -43.92
CA THR A 20 -23.51 -10.34 -42.86
C THR A 20 -22.51 -10.65 -41.76
N GLU A 21 -21.66 -9.68 -41.43
CA GLU A 21 -20.70 -9.77 -40.34
C GLU A 21 -21.40 -9.48 -39.00
N LYS A 22 -22.19 -10.44 -38.52
CA LYS A 22 -22.84 -10.32 -37.21
C LYS A 22 -21.85 -10.56 -36.06
N PRO A 23 -22.02 -9.90 -34.91
CA PRO A 23 -21.32 -10.29 -33.68
C PRO A 23 -21.63 -11.76 -33.37
N GLY A 24 -20.62 -12.62 -33.37
CA GLY A 24 -20.75 -14.07 -33.14
C GLY A 24 -20.24 -14.98 -34.26
N THR A 25 -19.67 -14.41 -35.33
CA THR A 25 -18.84 -15.17 -36.29
C THR A 25 -17.58 -15.69 -35.60
N ASP A 26 -17.19 -16.94 -35.88
CA ASP A 26 -16.00 -17.58 -35.32
C ASP A 26 -14.75 -16.69 -35.52
N ARG A 27 -13.85 -16.67 -34.53
CA ARG A 27 -12.63 -15.84 -34.54
C ARG A 27 -11.75 -16.15 -35.75
N ARG A 28 -11.69 -17.42 -36.17
CA ARG A 28 -10.91 -17.85 -37.36
C ARG A 28 -11.51 -17.31 -38.65
N MET A 29 -12.84 -17.38 -38.80
CA MET A 29 -13.55 -16.82 -39.94
C MET A 29 -13.38 -15.29 -40.00
N ARG A 30 -13.46 -14.58 -38.87
CA ARG A 30 -13.19 -13.13 -38.82
C ARG A 30 -11.76 -12.79 -39.23
N ALA A 31 -10.78 -13.54 -38.75
CA ALA A 31 -9.38 -13.33 -39.13
C ALA A 31 -9.16 -13.59 -40.64
N ALA A 32 -9.80 -14.63 -41.20
CA ALA A 32 -9.71 -14.95 -42.62
C ALA A 32 -10.31 -13.83 -43.49
N ILE A 33 -11.49 -13.30 -43.15
CA ILE A 33 -12.13 -12.17 -43.86
C ILE A 33 -11.23 -10.92 -43.81
N LEU A 34 -10.69 -10.58 -42.64
CA LEU A 34 -9.81 -9.42 -42.48
C LEU A 34 -8.53 -9.56 -43.33
N ARG A 35 -7.97 -10.77 -43.42
CA ARG A 35 -6.79 -11.04 -44.26
C ARG A 35 -7.12 -11.04 -45.75
N ALA A 36 -8.27 -11.58 -46.14
CA ALA A 36 -8.76 -11.54 -47.52
C ALA A 36 -8.92 -10.11 -48.04
N ARG A 37 -9.47 -9.21 -47.22
CA ARG A 37 -9.58 -7.78 -47.56
C ARG A 37 -8.23 -7.07 -47.70
N ARG A 38 -7.23 -7.49 -46.92
CA ARG A 38 -5.89 -6.86 -46.91
C ARG A 38 -4.95 -7.43 -47.98
N SER A 39 -5.20 -8.63 -48.48
CA SER A 39 -4.37 -9.25 -49.52
C SER A 39 -4.76 -8.74 -50.90
N ARG A 40 -3.82 -8.07 -51.58
CA ARG A 40 -4.02 -7.47 -52.91
C ARG A 40 -4.45 -8.50 -53.97
N SER A 41 -4.03 -9.77 -53.84
CA SER A 41 -4.34 -10.82 -54.81
C SER A 41 -5.70 -11.50 -54.61
N VAL A 42 -6.28 -11.43 -53.40
CA VAL A 42 -7.53 -12.15 -53.06
C VAL A 42 -8.70 -11.19 -52.79
N ALA A 43 -8.41 -9.92 -52.50
CA ALA A 43 -9.43 -8.91 -52.19
C ALA A 43 -10.43 -8.70 -53.32
N THR A 44 -9.99 -8.70 -54.58
CA THR A 44 -10.87 -8.51 -55.75
C THR A 44 -11.84 -9.66 -55.90
N ALA A 45 -11.35 -10.90 -55.93
CA ALA A 45 -12.18 -12.11 -56.00
C ALA A 45 -13.18 -12.19 -54.84
N PHE A 46 -12.73 -11.87 -53.62
CA PHE A 46 -13.59 -11.83 -52.44
C PHE A 46 -14.69 -10.76 -52.54
N SER A 47 -14.38 -9.59 -53.11
CA SER A 47 -15.36 -8.52 -53.29
C SER A 47 -16.45 -8.86 -54.32
N TYR A 48 -16.08 -9.52 -55.43
CA TYR A 48 -17.05 -9.99 -56.42
C TYR A 48 -17.97 -11.04 -55.83
N GLN A 49 -17.41 -12.00 -55.07
CA GLN A 49 -18.20 -13.00 -54.38
C GLN A 49 -19.19 -12.36 -53.38
N GLN A 50 -18.73 -11.44 -52.52
CA GLN A 50 -19.64 -10.76 -51.59
C GLN A 50 -20.74 -9.95 -52.29
N THR A 51 -20.44 -9.38 -53.46
CA THR A 51 -21.42 -8.61 -54.23
C THR A 51 -22.47 -9.51 -54.85
N PHE A 52 -22.04 -10.63 -55.44
CA PHE A 52 -22.91 -11.66 -55.98
C PHE A 52 -23.82 -12.26 -54.89
N ASP A 53 -23.25 -12.66 -53.75
CA ASP A 53 -24.00 -13.22 -52.64
C ASP A 53 -25.04 -12.24 -52.09
N LYS A 54 -24.72 -10.94 -52.03
CA LYS A 54 -25.67 -9.89 -51.64
C LYS A 54 -26.79 -9.72 -52.67
N ALA A 55 -26.48 -9.77 -53.97
CA ALA A 55 -27.48 -9.67 -55.03
C ALA A 55 -28.47 -10.85 -54.98
N ILE A 56 -27.96 -12.07 -54.81
CA ILE A 56 -28.81 -13.26 -54.62
C ILE A 56 -29.63 -13.12 -53.34
N ALA A 57 -29.03 -12.73 -52.22
CA ALA A 57 -29.76 -12.57 -50.97
C ALA A 57 -30.88 -11.53 -51.07
N ASN A 58 -30.67 -10.45 -51.83
CA ASN A 58 -31.70 -9.45 -52.09
C ASN A 58 -32.82 -10.01 -52.97
N LEU A 59 -32.48 -10.78 -54.00
CA LEU A 59 -33.46 -11.46 -54.85
C LEU A 59 -34.32 -12.45 -54.04
N VAL A 60 -33.68 -13.30 -53.23
CA VAL A 60 -34.38 -14.27 -52.38
C VAL A 60 -35.30 -13.59 -51.38
N ARG A 61 -34.88 -12.45 -50.81
CA ARG A 61 -35.73 -11.66 -49.90
C ARG A 61 -36.92 -10.99 -50.59
N ALA A 62 -36.84 -10.75 -51.89
CA ALA A 62 -37.93 -10.17 -52.67
C ALA A 62 -39.02 -11.19 -53.01
N ILE A 63 -38.73 -12.50 -52.90
CA ILE A 63 -39.71 -13.56 -53.11
C ILE A 63 -40.63 -13.61 -51.89
N PRO A 64 -41.96 -13.42 -52.05
CA PRO A 64 -42.89 -13.51 -50.95
C PRO A 64 -42.92 -14.95 -50.42
N VAL A 65 -42.74 -15.11 -49.12
CA VAL A 65 -42.84 -16.40 -48.45
C VAL A 65 -44.32 -16.71 -48.23
N SER A 66 -44.81 -17.87 -48.67
CA SER A 66 -46.18 -18.29 -48.38
C SER A 66 -46.40 -18.48 -46.88
N ASN A 67 -47.61 -18.21 -46.41
CA ASN A 67 -47.93 -18.27 -44.98
C ASN A 67 -47.68 -19.66 -44.37
N GLU A 68 -47.88 -20.73 -45.15
CA GLU A 68 -47.59 -22.13 -44.75
C GLU A 68 -46.11 -22.35 -44.40
N VAL A 69 -45.19 -21.80 -45.22
CA VAL A 69 -43.75 -21.93 -45.00
C VAL A 69 -43.31 -21.07 -43.81
N ALA A 70 -43.92 -19.89 -43.64
CA ALA A 70 -43.63 -19.02 -42.50
C ALA A 70 -44.00 -19.67 -41.15
N GLU A 71 -45.05 -20.50 -41.10
CA GLU A 71 -45.43 -21.26 -39.91
C GLU A 71 -44.44 -22.39 -39.59
N TRP A 72 -43.95 -23.11 -40.61
CA TRP A 72 -42.93 -24.15 -40.41
C TRP A 72 -41.64 -23.59 -39.79
N PHE A 73 -41.17 -22.41 -40.22
CA PHE A 73 -39.96 -21.79 -39.66
C PHE A 73 -40.16 -21.08 -38.31
N ARG A 74 -41.39 -20.83 -37.85
CA ARG A 74 -41.64 -20.30 -36.50
C ARG A 74 -41.36 -21.33 -35.40
N ASN A 75 -41.60 -22.61 -35.69
CA ASN A 75 -41.46 -23.69 -34.72
C ASN A 75 -40.09 -24.38 -34.77
N GLU A 76 -39.35 -24.21 -35.87
CA GLU A 76 -38.03 -24.79 -36.04
C GLU A 76 -36.98 -24.04 -35.19
N LYS A 77 -36.46 -24.70 -34.15
CA LYS A 77 -35.40 -24.13 -33.29
C LYS A 77 -34.08 -24.12 -34.05
N LEU A 78 -33.83 -23.05 -34.81
CA LEU A 78 -32.54 -22.78 -35.43
C LEU A 78 -31.42 -22.83 -34.37
N ILE A 79 -30.42 -23.69 -34.62
CA ILE A 79 -29.30 -24.09 -33.76
C ILE A 79 -28.94 -23.03 -32.70
N PRO A 80 -29.04 -23.35 -31.39
CA PRO A 80 -28.71 -22.38 -30.35
C PRO A 80 -27.23 -22.00 -30.44
N ARG A 81 -26.97 -20.70 -30.65
CA ARG A 81 -25.62 -20.12 -30.51
C ARG A 81 -25.10 -20.50 -29.13
N SER A 82 -24.01 -21.28 -29.09
CA SER A 82 -23.32 -21.68 -27.87
C SER A 82 -22.86 -20.43 -27.11
N LYS A 83 -23.65 -20.00 -26.12
CA LYS A 83 -23.29 -18.92 -25.21
C LYS A 83 -22.12 -19.42 -24.37
N ARG A 84 -20.96 -18.77 -24.51
CA ARG A 84 -19.74 -19.09 -23.76
C ARG A 84 -20.06 -19.08 -22.26
N THR A 85 -20.11 -20.27 -21.68
CA THR A 85 -20.55 -20.49 -20.31
C THR A 85 -19.49 -19.98 -19.35
N TRP A 86 -19.85 -19.00 -18.51
CA TRP A 86 -19.00 -18.40 -17.47
C TRP A 86 -18.27 -19.44 -16.61
N LYS A 87 -18.91 -20.61 -16.43
CA LYS A 87 -18.36 -21.81 -15.77
C LYS A 87 -17.03 -22.32 -16.35
N LYS A 88 -16.76 -22.12 -17.65
CA LYS A 88 -15.47 -22.50 -18.27
C LYS A 88 -14.37 -21.46 -18.02
N THR A 89 -14.73 -20.21 -17.75
CA THR A 89 -13.76 -19.14 -17.47
C THR A 89 -13.28 -19.20 -16.02
N ALA A 90 -14.17 -19.53 -15.07
CA ALA A 90 -13.82 -19.69 -13.65
C ALA A 90 -12.96 -20.92 -13.36
N LYS A 91 -12.97 -21.94 -14.23
CA LYS A 91 -12.11 -23.13 -14.14
C LYS A 91 -10.76 -22.98 -14.85
N ASN A 92 -10.47 -21.79 -15.40
CA ASN A 92 -9.18 -21.55 -16.03
C ASN A 92 -8.12 -21.32 -14.92
N PRO A 93 -7.06 -22.13 -14.85
CA PRO A 93 -6.02 -21.99 -13.84
C PRO A 93 -5.35 -20.59 -13.85
N ALA A 94 -5.31 -19.92 -15.01
CA ALA A 94 -4.80 -18.55 -15.12
C ALA A 94 -5.69 -17.51 -14.40
N VAL A 95 -7.00 -17.74 -14.32
CA VAL A 95 -7.93 -16.82 -13.64
C VAL A 95 -7.91 -17.06 -12.14
N LEU A 96 -7.81 -18.32 -11.72
CA LEU A 96 -7.68 -18.70 -10.30
C LEU A 96 -6.38 -18.17 -9.68
N SER A 97 -5.26 -18.27 -10.40
CA SER A 97 -3.98 -17.72 -9.95
C SER A 97 -4.00 -16.20 -9.83
N ALA A 98 -4.58 -15.49 -10.81
CA ALA A 98 -4.74 -14.04 -10.72
C ALA A 98 -5.63 -13.62 -9.53
N ALA A 99 -6.72 -14.34 -9.27
CA ALA A 99 -7.59 -14.08 -8.13
C ALA A 99 -6.88 -14.35 -6.78
N LEU A 100 -6.11 -15.43 -6.68
CA LEU A 100 -5.34 -15.75 -5.48
C LEU A 100 -4.25 -14.70 -5.22
N ALA A 101 -3.54 -14.26 -6.26
CA ALA A 101 -2.53 -13.21 -6.13
C ALA A 101 -3.14 -11.91 -5.60
N LEU A 102 -4.30 -11.50 -6.12
CA LEU A 102 -5.03 -10.33 -5.63
C LEU A 102 -5.46 -10.48 -4.16
N ALA A 103 -5.90 -11.68 -3.75
CA ALA A 103 -6.27 -11.95 -2.37
C ALA A 103 -5.07 -11.83 -1.42
N VAL A 104 -3.89 -12.34 -1.81
CA VAL A 104 -2.65 -12.23 -1.02
C VAL A 104 -2.24 -10.76 -0.89
N ILE A 105 -2.24 -10.01 -2.00
CA ILE A 105 -1.91 -8.57 -1.96
C ILE A 105 -2.87 -7.81 -1.04
N ALA A 106 -4.18 -8.06 -1.15
CA ALA A 106 -5.17 -7.44 -0.28
C ALA A 106 -4.96 -7.79 1.20
N GLY A 107 -4.61 -9.05 1.50
CA GLY A 107 -4.29 -9.48 2.86
C GLY A 107 -3.07 -8.75 3.44
N VAL A 108 -1.99 -8.64 2.67
CA VAL A 108 -0.77 -7.91 3.08
C VAL A 108 -1.07 -6.42 3.30
N VAL A 109 -1.83 -5.80 2.39
CA VAL A 109 -2.21 -4.38 2.54
C VAL A 109 -3.05 -4.17 3.80
N LEU A 110 -4.04 -5.04 4.06
CA LEU A 110 -4.86 -4.95 5.26
C LEU A 110 -4.04 -5.12 6.53
N PHE A 111 -3.09 -6.06 6.53
CA PHE A 111 -2.18 -6.29 7.64
C PHE A 111 -1.31 -5.04 7.94
N ILE A 112 -0.66 -4.48 6.92
CA ILE A 112 0.16 -3.27 7.06
C ILE A 112 -0.69 -2.07 7.54
N VAL A 113 -1.92 -1.94 7.04
CA VAL A 113 -2.82 -0.85 7.46
C VAL A 113 -3.25 -1.03 8.92
N MET A 114 -3.55 -2.25 9.35
CA MET A 114 -3.88 -2.51 10.76
C MET A 114 -2.71 -2.20 11.68
N GLU A 115 -1.48 -2.58 11.31
CA GLU A 115 -0.27 -2.21 12.08
C GLU A 115 -0.09 -0.69 12.15
N ARG A 116 -0.26 0.01 11.02
CA ARG A 116 -0.15 1.48 10.99
C ARG A 116 -1.22 2.22 11.79
N VAL A 117 -2.44 1.68 11.88
CA VAL A 117 -3.53 2.30 12.65
C VAL A 117 -3.27 2.22 14.15
N SER A 118 -2.50 1.23 14.62
CA SER A 118 -2.02 1.16 16.01
C SER A 118 -0.77 2.01 16.29
N GLU A 119 -0.10 2.53 15.25
CA GLU A 119 1.12 3.31 15.39
C GLU A 119 0.81 4.82 15.48
N PHE A 120 1.38 5.46 16.51
CA PHE A 120 1.32 6.91 16.66
C PHE A 120 2.37 7.60 15.75
N PRO A 121 2.17 8.87 15.36
CA PRO A 121 3.15 9.59 14.56
C PRO A 121 4.49 9.67 15.32
N GLY A 122 5.58 9.29 14.68
CA GLY A 122 6.89 9.14 15.32
C GLY A 122 7.18 7.76 15.96
N ALA A 123 6.27 6.78 15.89
CA ALA A 123 6.51 5.42 16.42
C ALA A 123 7.72 4.74 15.74
N GLY A 124 7.88 4.92 14.43
CA GLY A 124 9.04 4.41 13.69
C GLY A 124 10.37 5.02 14.16
N THR A 125 10.39 6.33 14.43
CA THR A 125 11.57 7.00 15.00
C THR A 125 11.85 6.52 16.41
N ALA A 126 10.82 6.37 17.26
CA ALA A 126 10.96 5.85 18.61
C ALA A 126 11.52 4.42 18.64
N ARG A 127 11.04 3.56 17.73
CA ARG A 127 11.56 2.21 17.47
C ARG A 127 13.06 2.22 17.15
N LYS A 128 13.49 3.07 16.21
CA LYS A 128 14.92 3.26 15.91
C LYS A 128 15.71 3.69 17.16
N MET A 129 15.16 4.57 18.00
CA MET A 129 15.82 4.98 19.24
C MET A 129 15.97 3.83 20.24
N LEU A 130 15.02 2.88 20.30
CA LEU A 130 15.16 1.67 21.10
C LEU A 130 16.24 0.72 20.55
N THR A 131 16.37 0.58 19.23
CA THR A 131 17.50 -0.15 18.63
C THR A 131 18.83 0.54 18.97
N ILE A 132 18.89 1.87 18.92
CA ILE A 132 20.09 2.61 19.34
C ILE A 132 20.38 2.35 20.82
N ALA A 133 19.36 2.36 21.69
CA ALA A 133 19.51 2.04 23.11
C ALA A 133 20.11 0.64 23.34
N SER A 134 19.72 -0.34 22.51
CA SER A 134 20.19 -1.72 22.59
C SER A 134 21.66 -1.86 22.16
N THR A 135 22.13 -1.03 21.21
CA THR A 135 23.49 -1.08 20.67
C THR A 135 24.46 -0.06 21.28
N THR A 136 23.97 0.92 22.06
CA THR A 136 24.81 1.99 22.60
C THR A 136 25.73 1.46 23.69
N ASP A 137 27.04 1.59 23.48
CA ASP A 137 28.05 1.36 24.52
C ASP A 137 28.23 2.62 25.40
N ARG A 138 28.50 2.42 26.69
CA ARG A 138 28.68 3.50 27.68
C ARG A 138 29.85 4.42 27.36
N THR A 139 30.83 3.94 26.60
CA THR A 139 32.01 4.69 26.16
C THR A 139 31.67 5.82 25.18
N GLN A 140 30.50 5.76 24.53
CA GLN A 140 30.04 6.76 23.57
C GLN A 140 29.26 7.92 24.22
N LEU A 141 29.16 7.94 25.54
CA LEU A 141 28.41 8.93 26.30
C LEU A 141 29.37 9.84 27.08
N ASP A 142 29.07 11.14 27.07
CA ASP A 142 29.76 12.10 27.92
C ASP A 142 29.21 11.97 29.34
N VAL A 143 30.09 11.75 30.32
CA VAL A 143 29.69 11.62 31.73
C VAL A 143 29.15 12.96 32.22
N VAL A 144 27.89 12.97 32.65
CA VAL A 144 27.19 14.16 33.17
C VAL A 144 26.26 13.74 34.29
N GLU A 145 26.66 14.09 35.52
CA GLU A 145 25.87 13.84 36.73
C GLU A 145 25.08 15.10 37.10
N ALA A 146 23.81 15.13 36.70
CA ALA A 146 22.89 16.22 37.00
C ALA A 146 21.48 15.64 37.26
N GLU A 147 20.54 16.52 37.59
CA GLU A 147 19.11 16.16 37.54
C GLU A 147 18.65 16.29 36.09
N ALA A 148 17.81 15.36 35.64
CA ALA A 148 17.39 15.33 34.24
C ALA A 148 16.71 16.64 33.81
N GLY A 149 15.96 17.28 34.72
CA GLY A 149 15.31 18.57 34.47
C GLY A 149 16.26 19.76 34.33
N SER A 150 17.48 19.70 34.88
CA SER A 150 18.45 20.81 34.79
C SER A 150 19.41 20.70 33.60
N LEU A 151 19.28 19.64 32.80
CA LEU A 151 20.13 19.44 31.63
C LEU A 151 19.78 20.35 30.44
N GLY A 152 18.64 21.05 30.48
CA GLY A 152 18.23 21.95 29.39
C GLY A 152 19.30 22.98 29.04
N ASP A 153 19.82 23.69 30.04
CA ASP A 153 20.88 24.68 29.88
C ASP A 153 22.18 24.06 29.38
N PHE A 154 22.52 22.85 29.86
CA PHE A 154 23.69 22.12 29.42
C PHE A 154 23.61 21.77 27.93
N PHE A 155 22.47 21.26 27.47
CA PHE A 155 22.26 20.92 26.06
C PHE A 155 22.25 22.15 25.15
N PHE A 156 21.66 23.25 25.62
CA PHE A 156 21.69 24.52 24.89
C PHE A 156 23.11 25.09 24.78
N MET A 157 23.86 25.13 25.87
CA MET A 157 25.22 25.68 25.88
C MET A 157 26.21 24.83 25.10
N LYS A 158 26.19 23.50 25.28
CA LYS A 158 27.19 22.60 24.68
C LYS A 158 26.83 22.19 23.25
N TYR A 159 25.56 21.90 22.99
CA TYR A 159 25.13 21.32 21.71
C TYR A 159 24.20 22.23 20.90
N ARG A 160 23.87 23.45 21.38
CA ARG A 160 22.96 24.39 20.70
C ARG A 160 21.61 23.74 20.39
N LEU A 161 21.12 22.92 21.31
CA LEU A 161 19.78 22.33 21.25
C LEU A 161 18.80 23.26 21.94
N GLU A 162 17.98 23.95 21.14
CA GLU A 162 16.85 24.74 21.61
C GLU A 162 15.68 23.77 21.87
N HIS A 163 15.03 23.88 23.03
CA HIS A 163 13.85 23.08 23.45
C HIS A 163 14.12 21.68 23.99
N TYR A 164 15.09 21.55 24.90
CA TYR A 164 15.27 20.33 25.67
C TYR A 164 14.43 20.34 26.96
N ASP A 165 13.19 19.85 26.89
CA ASP A 165 12.31 19.72 28.06
C ASP A 165 12.15 18.24 28.44
N VAL A 166 12.74 17.85 29.57
CA VAL A 166 12.51 16.53 30.16
C VAL A 166 11.13 16.53 30.80
N ALA A 167 10.42 15.44 30.60
CA ALA A 167 9.12 15.28 31.20
C ALA A 167 9.18 15.50 32.73
N PRO A 168 8.34 16.37 33.33
CA PRO A 168 8.46 16.79 34.73
C PRO A 168 8.44 15.61 35.70
N GLU A 169 7.87 14.49 35.28
CA GLU A 169 7.73 13.26 36.05
C GLU A 169 9.04 12.47 36.12
N PHE A 170 9.95 12.73 35.19
CA PHE A 170 11.30 12.20 35.12
C PHE A 170 12.38 13.24 35.47
N ALA A 171 12.01 14.51 35.68
CA ALA A 171 12.93 15.61 35.89
C ALA A 171 13.83 15.46 37.13
N GLY A 172 13.32 14.83 38.20
CA GLY A 172 14.07 14.60 39.44
C GLY A 172 15.09 13.45 39.37
N LEU A 173 15.15 12.72 38.26
CA LEU A 173 16.00 11.54 38.13
C LEU A 173 17.45 11.92 37.87
N ARG A 174 18.37 11.21 38.53
CA ARG A 174 19.81 11.45 38.42
C ARG A 174 20.36 10.87 37.13
N THR A 175 20.95 11.74 36.30
CA THR A 175 21.61 11.35 35.06
C THR A 175 23.03 10.87 35.35
N THR A 176 23.56 10.02 34.49
CA THR A 176 24.93 9.50 34.58
C THR A 176 25.75 9.94 33.39
N ALA A 177 25.15 9.96 32.20
CA ALA A 177 25.83 10.34 30.99
C ALA A 177 24.83 10.84 29.95
N CYS A 178 25.30 11.61 28.97
CA CYS A 178 24.49 12.05 27.85
C CYS A 178 25.30 12.14 26.55
N ARG A 179 24.61 12.16 25.42
CA ARG A 179 25.18 12.51 24.12
C ARG A 179 24.14 13.16 23.24
N VAL A 180 24.60 13.85 22.21
CA VAL A 180 23.78 14.33 21.09
C VAL A 180 24.37 13.75 19.81
N PHE A 181 23.51 13.20 18.97
CA PHE A 181 23.89 12.68 17.66
C PHE A 181 22.82 13.08 16.62
N ASP A 182 23.18 13.01 15.35
CA ASP A 182 22.23 13.22 14.26
C ASP A 182 21.64 11.88 13.82
N ASP A 183 20.32 11.82 13.64
CA ASP A 183 19.65 10.65 13.06
C ASP A 183 19.91 10.53 11.54
N ASP A 184 19.40 9.47 10.92
CA ASP A 184 19.54 9.24 9.47
C ASP A 184 19.00 10.39 8.61
N GLU A 185 18.11 11.23 9.16
CA GLU A 185 17.49 12.38 8.51
C GLU A 185 18.21 13.70 8.86
N GLY A 186 19.36 13.64 9.54
CA GLY A 186 20.14 14.81 9.97
C GLY A 186 19.50 15.59 11.11
N ARG A 187 18.57 14.98 11.85
CA ARG A 187 17.88 15.59 12.98
C ARG A 187 18.62 15.28 14.26
N ARG A 188 18.84 16.31 15.08
CA ARG A 188 19.53 16.14 16.37
C ARG A 188 18.66 15.38 17.35
N VAL A 189 19.24 14.33 17.92
CA VAL A 189 18.66 13.51 18.98
C VAL A 189 19.59 13.60 20.19
N ALA A 190 19.02 13.88 21.36
CA ALA A 190 19.76 13.73 22.60
C ALA A 190 19.37 12.43 23.29
N GLN A 191 20.38 11.74 23.79
CA GLN A 191 20.25 10.53 24.58
C GLN A 191 20.85 10.79 25.95
N ILE A 192 20.09 10.53 27.01
CA ILE A 192 20.53 10.58 28.40
C ILE A 192 20.46 9.18 28.97
N SER A 193 21.52 8.75 29.65
CA SER A 193 21.48 7.60 30.54
C SER A 193 21.20 8.04 31.97
N VAL A 194 20.26 7.35 32.60
CA VAL A 194 19.79 7.62 33.96
C VAL A 194 20.31 6.54 34.88
N ARG A 195 20.61 6.92 36.12
CA ARG A 195 21.16 6.01 37.14
C ARG A 195 20.16 4.92 37.53
N GLU A 196 18.87 5.24 37.51
CA GLU A 196 17.80 4.31 37.89
C GLU A 196 17.52 3.29 36.79
N LYS A 197 17.47 2.00 37.18
CA LYS A 197 17.05 0.86 36.35
C LYS A 197 17.67 0.76 34.95
N ARG A 198 18.86 1.35 34.72
CA ARG A 198 19.48 1.47 33.38
C ARG A 198 18.55 2.11 32.35
N MET A 199 17.69 3.02 32.80
CA MET A 199 16.76 3.75 31.97
C MET A 199 17.51 4.74 31.09
N GLN A 200 16.99 4.97 29.88
CA GLN A 200 17.52 5.94 28.94
C GLN A 200 16.40 6.88 28.49
N PHE A 201 16.71 8.17 28.40
CA PHE A 201 15.83 9.15 27.80
C PHE A 201 16.31 9.48 26.40
N PHE A 202 15.35 9.61 25.49
CA PHE A 202 15.58 10.12 24.15
C PHE A 202 14.69 11.32 23.93
N LEU A 203 15.30 12.39 23.41
CA LEU A 203 14.56 13.54 22.92
C LEU A 203 14.90 13.73 21.45
N PHE A 204 13.87 13.74 20.63
CA PHE A 204 13.97 13.86 19.19
C PHE A 204 12.81 14.72 18.68
N PRO A 205 12.98 15.44 17.56
CA PRO A 205 11.90 16.26 17.02
C PRO A 205 10.70 15.40 16.61
N ALA A 206 9.50 15.92 16.86
CA ALA A 206 8.28 15.25 16.42
C ALA A 206 8.18 15.22 14.90
N GLU A 207 7.55 14.18 14.37
CA GLU A 207 7.32 14.01 12.94
C GLU A 207 6.49 15.20 12.42
N ARG A 208 6.94 15.87 11.36
CA ARG A 208 6.22 17.01 10.78
C ARG A 208 5.36 16.57 9.61
N ASP A 209 4.18 17.17 9.48
CA ASP A 209 3.38 16.96 8.28
C ASP A 209 4.06 17.60 7.07
N VAL A 210 4.29 16.83 6.01
CA VAL A 210 4.93 17.29 4.76
C VAL A 210 4.14 18.43 4.12
N LYS A 211 2.83 18.51 4.34
CA LYS A 211 1.96 19.54 3.75
C LYS A 211 1.88 20.82 4.57
N GLU A 212 1.84 20.69 5.90
CA GLU A 212 1.58 21.84 6.79
C GLU A 212 2.82 22.32 7.53
N ALA A 213 3.95 21.59 7.46
CA ALA A 213 5.17 21.80 8.23
C ALA A 213 4.95 21.88 9.76
N ARG A 214 3.76 21.52 10.25
CA ARG A 214 3.41 21.48 11.67
C ARG A 214 3.85 20.15 12.28
N PRO A 215 4.34 20.15 13.53
CA PRO A 215 4.56 18.91 14.28
C PRO A 215 3.25 18.12 14.40
N ARG A 216 3.31 16.81 14.16
CA ARG A 216 2.18 15.92 14.43
C ARG A 216 2.17 15.59 15.92
N GLU A 217 1.21 16.18 16.60
CA GLU A 217 1.01 15.97 18.02
C GLU A 217 0.10 14.76 18.28
N PHE A 218 0.34 14.09 19.40
CA PHE A 218 -0.58 13.09 19.95
C PHE A 218 -0.70 13.30 21.45
N SER A 219 -1.90 13.06 21.97
CA SER A 219 -2.19 13.25 23.38
C SER A 219 -1.77 12.03 24.21
N GLY A 220 -1.13 12.28 25.36
CA GLY A 220 -0.81 11.28 26.36
C GLY A 220 0.42 10.43 26.03
N TRP A 221 0.64 9.41 26.86
CA TRP A 221 1.74 8.47 26.72
C TRP A 221 1.39 7.34 25.76
N ARG A 222 2.33 7.01 24.87
CA ARG A 222 2.24 5.89 23.94
C ARG A 222 3.40 4.94 24.16
N PHE A 223 3.11 3.65 24.21
CA PHE A 223 4.11 2.63 24.41
C PHE A 223 4.59 2.07 23.08
N VAL A 224 5.88 1.73 23.03
CA VAL A 224 6.53 1.11 21.90
C VAL A 224 7.51 0.07 22.44
N GLU A 225 7.54 -1.10 21.82
CA GLU A 225 8.45 -2.18 22.20
C GLU A 225 9.32 -2.55 21.01
N GLN A 226 10.61 -2.77 21.26
CA GLN A 226 11.55 -3.27 20.27
C GLN A 226 12.77 -3.89 20.94
N GLU A 227 13.21 -5.07 20.45
CA GLU A 227 14.46 -5.72 20.88
C GLU A 227 14.60 -5.92 22.40
N GLY A 228 13.49 -6.19 23.09
CA GLY A 228 13.46 -6.37 24.55
C GLY A 228 13.59 -5.06 25.34
N TRP A 229 13.45 -3.91 24.68
CA TRP A 229 13.27 -2.61 25.29
C TRP A 229 11.83 -2.15 25.13
N THR A 230 11.34 -1.45 26.15
CA THR A 230 10.06 -0.76 26.13
C THR A 230 10.30 0.73 26.29
N GLY A 231 9.70 1.52 25.40
CA GLY A 231 9.71 2.98 25.41
C GLY A 231 8.32 3.53 25.65
N ALA A 232 8.21 4.55 26.50
CA ALA A 232 7.01 5.38 26.64
C ALA A 232 7.30 6.75 26.03
N VAL A 233 6.56 7.13 25.00
CA VAL A 233 6.73 8.36 24.23
C VAL A 233 5.57 9.32 24.50
N ARG A 234 5.88 10.60 24.63
CA ARG A 234 4.92 11.70 24.58
C ARG A 234 5.44 12.83 23.70
N VAL A 235 4.54 13.63 23.15
CA VAL A 235 4.88 14.86 22.41
C VAL A 235 4.47 16.07 23.23
N ARG A 236 5.35 17.07 23.26
CA ARG A 236 5.08 18.40 23.81
C ARG A 236 5.86 19.43 23.00
N ASP A 237 5.21 20.52 22.59
CA ASP A 237 5.82 21.66 21.88
C ASP A 237 6.69 21.24 20.67
N GLY A 238 6.24 20.22 19.93
CA GLY A 238 6.94 19.70 18.74
C GLY A 238 8.19 18.85 19.02
N VAL A 239 8.43 18.45 20.27
CA VAL A 239 9.51 17.53 20.67
C VAL A 239 8.90 16.25 21.25
N CYS A 240 9.41 15.10 20.83
CA CYS A 240 9.09 13.81 21.42
C CYS A 240 10.04 13.55 22.59
N PHE A 241 9.48 13.31 23.77
CA PHE A 241 10.21 12.74 24.90
C PHE A 241 9.89 11.25 24.99
N MET A 242 10.93 10.43 25.04
CA MET A 242 10.80 8.98 25.25
C MET A 242 11.61 8.53 26.47
N ALA A 243 10.95 7.85 27.40
CA ALA A 243 11.60 7.10 28.46
C ALA A 243 11.67 5.62 28.07
N ALA A 244 12.87 5.06 28.00
CA ALA A 244 13.13 3.69 27.59
C ALA A 244 13.78 2.87 28.71
N VAL A 245 13.26 1.66 28.93
CA VAL A 245 13.78 0.68 29.88
C VAL A 245 13.98 -0.67 29.20
N ARG A 246 14.93 -1.46 29.67
CA ARG A 246 15.12 -2.82 29.20
C ARG A 246 14.20 -3.75 30.00
N GLY A 247 13.16 -4.28 29.37
CA GLY A 247 12.13 -5.09 30.03
C GLY A 247 10.73 -4.80 29.50
N GLU A 248 9.72 -5.23 30.26
CA GLU A 248 8.29 -5.08 29.93
C GLU A 248 7.74 -3.69 30.28
N GLN A 249 6.61 -3.32 29.68
CA GLN A 249 5.84 -2.10 29.98
C GLN A 249 5.60 -1.85 31.49
N LYS A 250 5.39 -2.91 32.27
CA LYS A 250 5.20 -2.84 33.74
C LYS A 250 6.33 -2.15 34.49
N GLU A 251 7.52 -2.09 33.91
CA GLU A 251 8.67 -1.41 34.53
C GLU A 251 8.58 0.12 34.40
N LEU A 252 7.90 0.63 33.37
CA LEU A 252 7.65 2.05 33.14
C LEU A 252 6.33 2.53 33.75
N GLU A 253 5.33 1.66 33.82
CA GLU A 253 4.01 1.96 34.41
C GLU A 253 4.04 2.67 35.77
N PRO A 254 4.87 2.33 36.77
CA PRO A 254 4.86 3.04 38.05
C PRO A 254 5.27 4.51 37.93
N TYR A 255 6.25 4.82 37.06
CA TYR A 255 6.70 6.19 36.83
C TYR A 255 5.64 7.02 36.08
N LEU A 256 4.87 6.36 35.22
CA LEU A 256 3.79 6.98 34.45
C LEU A 256 2.46 7.06 35.22
N ALA A 257 2.21 6.15 36.16
CA ALA A 257 1.04 6.19 37.03
C ALA A 257 1.13 7.35 38.01
N GLU A 258 2.32 7.59 38.58
CA GLU A 258 2.59 8.77 39.40
C GLU A 258 2.47 10.07 38.58
N ALA A 259 2.88 10.03 37.31
CA ALA A 259 2.74 11.14 36.36
C ALA A 259 1.28 11.49 36.07
N VAL A 260 0.47 10.49 35.72
CA VAL A 260 -0.96 10.66 35.42
C VAL A 260 -1.73 11.11 36.66
N GLN A 261 -1.36 10.63 37.86
CA GLN A 261 -1.97 11.08 39.12
C GLN A 261 -1.59 12.52 39.47
N ARG A 262 -0.33 12.95 39.26
CA ARG A 262 0.08 14.36 39.48
C ARG A 262 -0.51 15.31 38.44
N ALA A 263 -0.66 14.88 37.18
CA ALA A 263 -1.35 15.64 36.14
C ALA A 263 -2.86 15.76 36.42
N ALA A 264 -3.49 14.71 36.95
CA ALA A 264 -4.89 14.74 37.39
C ALA A 264 -5.12 15.54 38.69
N ALA A 265 -4.09 15.70 39.52
CA ALA A 265 -4.15 16.41 40.80
C ALA A 265 -3.99 17.94 40.67
N GLY A 266 -3.75 18.49 39.47
CA GLY A 266 -3.79 19.93 39.21
C GLY A 266 -2.84 20.75 40.08
N ALA A 267 -1.57 20.87 39.66
CA ALA A 267 -0.71 21.95 40.14
C ALA A 267 -0.55 23.01 39.02
N PRO A 268 -0.77 24.30 39.33
CA PRO A 268 -0.88 25.36 38.35
C PRO A 268 0.48 25.72 37.76
N GLU A 269 0.46 26.13 36.50
CA GLU A 269 1.56 26.83 35.84
C GLU A 269 2.04 28.00 36.70
N ARG A 270 3.36 28.10 36.88
CA ARG A 270 4.05 29.34 37.20
C ARG A 270 5.17 29.53 36.20
#